data_AF-A0AAV2Y9X0-F1
#
_entry.id   AF-A0AAV2Y9X0-F1
#
_cell.length_a   1.000
_cell.length_b   1.000
_cell.length_c   1.000
_cell.angle_alpha   90.00
_cell.angle_beta   90.00
_cell.angle_gamma   90.00
#
_symmetry.space_group_name_H-M   'P 1'
#
loop_
_entity.id
_entity.type
_entity.pdbx_description
1 polymer ?
#
loop_
_entity_poly.entity_id
_entity_poly.type
_entity_poly.pdbx_seq_one_letter_code
_entity_poly.pdbx_strand_id
1 'polypeptide(L)'
;MQDQWMREGKGFLLVYSITSRSTFDDISTFKDKILRAKDVDYVPLVLVGNKCDLESQRQVSAQEGRELARRWGCAFMETSAKERIQNEECFYQVVREIRKLERPVQREEKVIKKEKKKHKCTIL
;
A
#
# COMPACT_ATOMS: atom_id res chain seq x y z
N MET A 1 11.10 12.24 20.58
CA MET A 1 10.03 12.94 19.83
C MET A 1 9.48 12.06 18.70
N GLN A 2 10.32 11.45 17.85
CA GLN A 2 9.87 10.53 16.79
C GLN A 2 9.10 9.29 17.31
N ASP A 3 9.51 8.74 18.46
CA ASP A 3 8.84 7.57 19.05
C ASP A 3 7.40 7.83 19.46
N GLN A 4 7.07 9.06 19.85
CA GLN A 4 5.71 9.44 20.24
C GLN A 4 4.76 9.41 19.03
N TRP A 5 5.18 9.97 17.90
CA TRP A 5 4.38 9.96 16.67
C TRP A 5 4.21 8.54 16.11
N MET A 6 5.23 7.69 16.24
CA MET A 6 5.13 6.28 15.88
C MET A 6 4.17 5.52 16.80
N ARG A 7 4.08 5.86 18.09
CA ARG A 7 3.14 5.24 19.04
C ARG A 7 1.70 5.69 18.84
N GLU A 8 1.47 6.96 18.50
CA GLU A 8 0.11 7.51 18.39
C GLU A 8 -0.48 7.37 16.98
N GLY A 9 0.35 7.34 15.93
CA GLY A 9 -0.10 7.33 14.54
C GLY A 9 -0.97 6.13 14.18
N LYS A 10 -2.18 6.35 13.64
CA LYS A 10 -3.08 5.24 13.28
C LYS A 10 -2.75 4.58 11.94
N GLY A 11 -2.11 5.28 11.03
CA GLY A 11 -1.66 4.74 9.75
C GLY A 11 -0.45 5.50 9.22
N PHE A 12 0.30 4.86 8.33
CA PHE A 12 1.64 5.30 7.96
C PHE A 12 1.79 5.38 6.44
N LEU A 13 2.41 6.46 5.99
CA LEU A 13 2.95 6.60 4.63
C LEU A 13 4.45 6.37 4.69
N LEU A 14 4.91 5.30 4.06
CA LEU A 14 6.34 5.06 3.88
C LEU A 14 6.73 5.53 2.48
N VAL A 15 7.53 6.58 2.43
CA VAL A 15 7.89 7.26 1.18
C VAL A 15 9.37 7.06 0.88
N TYR A 16 9.69 6.57 -0.32
CA TYR A 16 11.05 6.57 -0.88
C TYR A 16 11.11 7.44 -2.14
N SER A 17 12.30 7.74 -2.63
CA SER A 17 12.51 8.47 -3.88
C SER A 17 12.83 7.48 -4.98
N ILE A 18 12.09 7.46 -6.11
CA ILE A 18 12.39 6.55 -7.22
C ILE A 18 13.79 6.79 -7.82
N THR A 19 14.34 7.98 -7.61
CA THR A 19 15.67 8.40 -8.07
C THR A 19 16.81 8.05 -7.12
N SER A 20 16.54 7.39 -5.98
CA SER A 20 17.56 7.08 -4.98
C SER A 20 17.34 5.70 -4.38
N ARG A 21 18.14 4.73 -4.83
CA ARG A 21 18.06 3.33 -4.38
C ARG A 21 18.25 3.19 -2.87
N SER A 22 19.15 3.96 -2.27
CA SER A 22 19.38 3.91 -0.81
C SER A 22 18.10 4.18 -0.01
N THR A 23 17.27 5.14 -0.45
CA THR A 23 15.99 5.43 0.23
C THR A 23 14.99 4.29 0.17
N PHE A 24 15.06 3.45 -0.87
CA PHE A 24 14.24 2.25 -1.00
C PHE A 24 14.76 1.12 -0.10
N ASP A 25 16.08 0.96 0.00
CA ASP A 25 16.67 -0.05 0.87
C ASP A 25 16.40 0.26 2.36
N ASP A 26 16.48 1.54 2.74
CA ASP A 26 16.24 2.00 4.11
C ASP A 26 14.78 1.85 4.57
N ILE A 27 13.82 1.76 3.65
CA ILE A 27 12.38 1.77 3.97
C ILE A 27 11.94 0.57 4.80
N SER A 28 12.65 -0.56 4.65
CA SER A 28 12.43 -1.76 5.48
C SER A 28 12.77 -1.50 6.94
N THR A 29 13.87 -0.79 7.20
CA THR A 29 14.30 -0.40 8.55
C THR A 29 13.27 0.54 9.21
N PHE A 30 12.69 1.47 8.43
CA PHE A 30 11.64 2.35 8.94
C PHE A 30 10.36 1.60 9.30
N LYS A 31 9.95 0.63 8.47
CA LYS A 31 8.82 -0.25 8.78
C LYS A 31 9.04 -0.99 10.11
N ASP A 32 10.20 -1.59 10.31
CA ASP A 32 10.52 -2.33 11.54
C ASP A 32 10.51 -1.44 12.78
N LYS A 33 10.96 -0.18 12.66
CA LYS A 33 10.89 0.79 13.76
C LYS A 33 9.44 1.11 14.14
N ILE A 34 8.56 1.28 13.16
CA ILE A 34 7.14 1.53 13.39
C ILE A 34 6.48 0.35 14.10
N LEU A 35 6.71 -0.87 13.61
CA LEU A 35 6.13 -2.08 14.22
C LEU A 35 6.58 -2.26 15.67
N ARG A 36 7.87 -2.08 15.95
CA ARG A 36 8.41 -2.13 17.33
C ARG A 36 7.84 -1.04 18.22
N ALA A 37 7.68 0.18 17.71
CA ALA A 37 7.12 1.28 18.49
C ALA A 37 5.63 1.06 18.81
N LYS A 38 4.90 0.38 17.93
CA LYS A 38 3.48 0.06 18.09
C LYS A 38 3.20 -1.23 18.86
N ASP A 39 4.21 -2.10 19.00
CA ASP A 39 4.07 -3.44 19.60
C ASP A 39 2.98 -4.28 18.91
N VAL A 40 2.96 -4.26 17.57
CA VAL A 40 2.02 -5.01 16.73
C VAL A 40 2.71 -5.56 15.49
N ASP A 41 2.15 -6.64 14.93
CA ASP A 41 2.66 -7.25 13.69
C ASP A 41 2.19 -6.54 12.41
N TYR A 42 1.12 -5.75 12.49
CA TYR A 42 0.52 -5.08 11.35
C TYR A 42 0.00 -3.68 11.70
N VAL A 43 0.25 -2.72 10.80
CA VAL A 43 -0.28 -1.36 10.85
C VAL A 43 -0.82 -0.97 9.47
N PRO A 44 -1.87 -0.14 9.36
CA PRO A 44 -2.26 0.43 8.08
C PRO A 44 -1.09 1.18 7.46
N LEU A 45 -0.65 0.72 6.29
CA LEU A 45 0.55 1.23 5.64
C LEU A 45 0.32 1.36 4.15
N VAL A 46 0.86 2.43 3.56
CA VAL A 46 0.94 2.59 2.12
C VAL A 46 2.39 2.91 1.75
N LEU A 47 2.95 2.13 0.84
CA LEU A 47 4.28 2.33 0.28
C LEU A 47 4.17 3.31 -0.90
N VAL A 48 5.00 4.35 -0.90
CA VAL A 48 4.97 5.43 -1.88
C VAL A 48 6.33 5.63 -2.53
N GLY A 49 6.40 5.46 -3.85
CA GLY A 49 7.54 5.86 -4.67
C GLY A 49 7.38 7.30 -5.15
N ASN A 50 8.01 8.25 -4.47
CA ASN A 50 7.91 9.67 -4.79
C ASN A 50 8.90 10.09 -5.91
N LYS A 51 8.63 11.25 -6.52
CA LYS A 51 9.36 11.85 -7.65
C LYS A 51 9.21 11.09 -8.96
N CYS A 52 8.02 10.56 -9.23
CA CYS A 52 7.73 9.85 -10.49
C CYS A 52 7.85 10.72 -11.75
N ASP A 53 7.91 12.05 -11.58
CA ASP A 53 8.23 13.00 -12.65
C ASP A 53 9.68 12.87 -13.17
N LEU A 54 10.59 12.30 -12.38
CA LEU A 54 12.00 12.13 -12.71
C LEU A 54 12.31 10.73 -13.27
N GLU A 55 11.51 10.28 -14.23
CA GLU A 55 11.61 8.94 -14.83
C GLU A 55 13.00 8.65 -15.43
N SER A 56 13.63 9.66 -16.04
CA SER A 56 14.98 9.53 -16.62
C SER A 56 16.09 9.27 -15.60
N GLN A 57 15.84 9.56 -14.31
CA GLN A 57 16.77 9.35 -13.21
C GLN A 57 16.35 8.16 -12.33
N ARG A 58 15.41 7.33 -12.79
CA ARG A 58 14.87 6.21 -12.03
C ARG A 58 15.96 5.19 -11.71
N GLN A 59 16.10 4.88 -10.42
CA GLN A 59 16.98 3.83 -9.89
C GLN A 59 16.20 2.65 -9.30
N VAL A 60 14.90 2.84 -9.06
CA VAL A 60 13.99 1.82 -8.52
C VAL A 60 12.82 1.66 -9.46
N SER A 61 12.65 0.45 -10.00
CA SER A 61 11.53 0.15 -10.90
C SER A 61 10.20 0.14 -10.15
N ALA A 62 9.13 0.50 -10.86
CA ALA A 62 7.77 0.39 -10.31
C ALA A 62 7.41 -1.08 -9.97
N GLN A 63 8.06 -2.06 -10.62
CA GLN A 63 7.89 -3.48 -10.32
C GLN A 63 8.50 -3.85 -8.96
N GLU A 64 9.73 -3.43 -8.67
CA GLU A 64 10.37 -3.65 -7.37
C GLU A 64 9.53 -3.06 -6.22
N GLY A 65 9.00 -1.85 -6.41
CA GLY A 65 8.08 -1.23 -5.45
C GLY A 65 6.79 -2.04 -5.24
N ARG A 66 6.17 -2.51 -6.33
CA ARG A 66 4.97 -3.36 -6.27
C ARG A 66 5.23 -4.70 -5.58
N GLU A 67 6.37 -5.33 -5.86
CA GLU A 67 6.75 -6.60 -5.24
C GLU A 67 7.03 -6.43 -3.74
N LEU A 68 7.71 -5.36 -3.35
CA LEU A 68 7.91 -5.04 -1.93
C LEU A 68 6.57 -4.84 -1.21
N ALA A 69 5.67 -4.05 -1.79
CA ALA A 69 4.35 -3.82 -1.20
C ALA A 69 3.51 -5.10 -1.09
N ARG A 70 3.55 -5.98 -2.11
CA ARG A 70 2.91 -7.30 -2.06
C ARG A 70 3.47 -8.16 -0.93
N ARG A 71 4.79 -8.19 -0.74
CA ARG A 71 5.42 -8.92 0.38
C ARG A 71 4.98 -8.38 1.74
N TRP A 72 4.71 -7.09 1.84
CA TRP A 72 4.25 -6.45 3.07
C TRP A 72 2.73 -6.49 3.25
N GLY A 73 1.97 -6.91 2.23
CA GLY A 73 0.51 -6.87 2.27
C GLY A 73 -0.06 -5.45 2.28
N CYS A 74 0.66 -4.47 1.74
CA CYS A 74 0.27 -3.06 1.77
C CYS A 74 -0.02 -2.51 0.36
N ALA A 75 -0.67 -1.35 0.27
CA ALA A 75 -0.88 -0.68 -1.00
C ALA A 75 0.44 -0.04 -1.51
N PHE A 76 0.57 0.10 -2.84
CA PHE A 76 1.68 0.78 -3.49
C PHE A 76 1.17 1.88 -4.42
N MET A 77 1.82 3.03 -4.39
CA MET A 77 1.55 4.15 -5.28
C MET A 77 2.84 4.86 -5.67
N GLU A 78 2.87 5.48 -6.86
CA GLU A 78 3.92 6.42 -7.20
C GLU A 78 3.34 7.84 -7.17
N THR A 79 4.11 8.80 -6.66
CA THR A 79 3.66 10.20 -6.53
C THR A 79 4.69 11.16 -7.07
N SER A 80 4.23 12.34 -7.47
CA SER A 80 5.09 13.49 -7.67
C SER A 80 4.58 14.64 -6.84
N ALA A 81 5.34 14.98 -5.79
CA ALA A 81 5.09 16.18 -4.99
C ALA A 81 5.09 17.44 -5.87
N LYS A 82 5.98 17.49 -6.86
CA LYS A 82 6.21 18.62 -7.76
C LYS A 82 5.07 18.79 -8.77
N GLU A 83 4.74 17.72 -9.48
CA GLU A 83 3.71 17.72 -10.53
C GLU A 83 2.30 17.45 -9.98
N ARG A 84 2.16 17.35 -8.64
CA ARG A 84 0.92 17.03 -7.92
C ARG A 84 0.26 15.72 -8.36
N ILE A 85 1.05 14.76 -8.85
CA ILE A 85 0.57 13.46 -9.30
C ILE A 85 0.32 12.58 -8.07
N GLN A 86 -0.93 12.13 -7.90
CA GLN A 86 -1.37 11.19 -6.86
C GLN A 86 -1.06 11.60 -5.41
N ASN A 87 -0.74 12.87 -5.16
CA ASN A 87 -0.44 13.38 -3.82
C ASN A 87 -1.62 13.23 -2.87
N GLU A 88 -2.83 13.64 -3.26
CA GLU A 88 -4.01 13.53 -2.40
C GLU A 88 -4.48 12.08 -2.25
N GLU A 89 -4.43 11.32 -3.35
CA GLU A 89 -4.88 9.94 -3.37
C GLU A 89 -4.07 9.05 -2.41
N CYS A 90 -2.75 9.29 -2.25
CA CYS A 90 -1.97 8.49 -1.29
C CYS A 90 -2.42 8.70 0.16
N PHE A 91 -2.81 9.92 0.56
CA PHE A 91 -3.39 10.18 1.88
C PHE A 91 -4.77 9.52 2.01
N TYR A 92 -5.63 9.62 0.99
CA TYR A 92 -6.93 8.97 1.00
C TYR A 92 -6.82 7.45 1.12
N GLN A 93 -5.84 6.84 0.47
CA GLN A 93 -5.60 5.40 0.59
C GLN A 93 -5.25 4.98 2.01
N VAL A 94 -4.39 5.73 2.71
CA VAL A 94 -4.05 5.41 4.12
C VAL A 94 -5.28 5.49 5.01
N VAL A 95 -6.10 6.53 4.83
CA VAL A 95 -7.36 6.68 5.57
C VAL A 95 -8.31 5.51 5.28
N ARG A 96 -8.38 5.04 4.02
CA ARG A 96 -9.16 3.85 3.67
C ARG A 96 -8.63 2.60 4.38
N GLU A 97 -7.31 2.40 4.45
CA GLU A 97 -6.71 1.28 5.18
C GLU A 97 -6.98 1.34 6.69
N ILE A 98 -6.87 2.51 7.31
CA ILE A 98 -7.24 2.71 8.73
C ILE A 98 -8.70 2.30 8.96
N ARG A 99 -9.62 2.80 8.12
CA ARG A 99 -11.06 2.47 8.23
C ARG A 99 -11.38 1.01 7.95
N LYS A 100 -10.57 0.29 7.17
CA LYS A 100 -10.75 -1.16 6.94
C LYS A 100 -10.45 -1.95 8.22
N LEU A 101 -9.44 -1.53 8.98
CA LEU A 101 -9.09 -2.14 10.27
C LEU A 101 -10.07 -1.76 11.39
N GLU A 102 -10.57 -0.51 11.42
CA GLU A 102 -11.49 -0.04 12.47
C GLU A 102 -12.94 -0.55 12.29
N ARG A 103 -13.32 -0.99 11.08
CA ARG A 103 -14.66 -1.54 10.86
C ARG A 103 -14.77 -2.93 11.50
N PRO A 104 -15.75 -3.18 12.39
CA PRO A 104 -16.02 -4.53 12.84
C PRO A 104 -16.40 -5.38 11.62
N VAL A 105 -15.78 -6.55 11.50
CA VAL A 105 -16.01 -7.49 10.39
C VAL A 105 -17.47 -7.94 10.45
N GLN A 106 -18.37 -7.23 9.76
CA GLN A 106 -19.56 -7.87 9.22
C GLN A 106 -19.04 -8.81 8.15
N ARG A 107 -18.97 -10.10 8.49
CA ARG A 107 -18.58 -11.17 7.58
C ARG A 107 -19.51 -11.09 6.36
N GLU A 108 -19.04 -10.52 5.26
CA GLU A 108 -19.70 -10.69 3.98
C GLU A 108 -19.52 -12.17 3.58
N GLU A 109 -20.53 -12.98 3.89
CA GLU A 109 -20.71 -14.28 3.26
C GLU A 109 -20.81 -14.04 1.74
N LYS A 110 -19.74 -14.32 1.02
CA LYS A 110 -19.75 -14.31 -0.45
C LYS A 110 -20.73 -15.38 -0.93
N VAL A 111 -21.94 -14.97 -1.27
CA VAL A 111 -22.88 -15.79 -2.06
C VAL A 111 -22.22 -16.10 -3.41
N ILE A 112 -21.68 -17.30 -3.56
CA ILE A 112 -21.21 -17.83 -4.83
C ILE A 112 -22.45 -17.97 -5.74
N LYS A 113 -22.70 -16.99 -6.60
CA LYS A 113 -23.64 -17.14 -7.72
C LYS A 113 -23.05 -18.17 -8.69
N LYS A 114 -23.48 -19.43 -8.57
CA LYS A 114 -23.21 -20.48 -9.57
C LYS A 114 -23.81 -20.04 -10.90
N GLU A 115 -22.97 -19.70 -11.88
CA GLU A 115 -23.39 -19.56 -13.27
C GLU A 115 -23.98 -20.90 -13.76
N LYS A 116 -25.29 -20.92 -14.03
CA LYS A 116 -25.95 -22.05 -14.67
C LYS A 116 -25.48 -22.12 -16.13
N LYS A 117 -24.56 -23.02 -16.45
CA LYS A 117 -24.23 -23.40 -17.84
C LYS A 117 -25.49 -23.94 -18.52
N LYS A 118 -26.10 -23.15 -19.41
CA LYS A 118 -27.15 -23.62 -20.34
C LYS A 118 -26.54 -24.72 -21.21
N HIS A 119 -26.95 -25.97 -20.99
CA HIS A 119 -26.71 -27.04 -21.95
C HIS A 119 -27.57 -26.75 -23.19
N LYS A 120 -26.92 -26.44 -24.32
CA LYS A 120 -27.55 -26.60 -25.63
C LYS A 120 -27.70 -28.10 -25.84
N CYS A 121 -28.93 -28.60 -25.71
CA CYS A 121 -29.26 -29.94 -26.18
C CYS A 121 -29.61 -29.81 -27.66
N THR A 122 -28.77 -30.38 -28.52
CA THR A 122 -29.11 -30.69 -29.92
C THR A 122 -29.69 -32.09 -29.91
N ILE A 123 -30.93 -32.25 -30.37
CA ILE A 123 -31.43 -33.53 -30.87
C ILE A 123 -32.04 -33.27 -32.24
N LEU A 124 -31.66 -34.19 -33.13
CA LEU A 124 -31.94 -34.39 -34.56
C LEU A 124 -33.36 -34.01 -35.01
#